data_AF-A0A355L4B0-F1
#
_entry.id   AF-A0A355L4B0-F1
#
_cell.length_a   1.000
_cell.length_b   1.000
_cell.length_c   1.000
_cell.angle_alpha   90.00
_cell.angle_beta   90.00
_cell.angle_gamma   90.00
#
_symmetry.space_group_name_H-M   'P 1'
#
loop_
_entity.id
_entity.type
_entity.pdbx_description
1 polymer ?
#
loop_
_entity_poly.entity_id
_entity_poly.type
_entity_poly.pdbx_seq_one_letter_code
_entity_poly.pdbx_strand_id
1 'polypeptide(L)'
;MKRKSGLSKFNGFLAIVLVICLAATAFVINKYPKIEAADANGGADAKDVAVISEFKAGTYGGKEFKTQEDVVNYYKECYDYTKTLTAEYKTDSGETHSYYKMLGTETLEVNNLLVEGKSNDIINKLVPGIVGGLFKGGTNGLSPSGNRDPKGDTKNDGKMDCTTSHLTADDVLAANVKDNNDGTITMVIQPKEALLSTPGEDSQGRFFNSLGDISSVVESISVLSFSQGTVKDNFVVDYKGGTGTFVIDTKTNEITKADYTMLVHIDVKHANVAVLKDKSASLDIKYQCEYPASDDYLANPPIGLTRVK
;
A
#
# COMPACT_ATOMS: atom_id res chain seq x y z
N MET A 1 -12.93 -7.98 16.97
CA MET A 1 -11.55 -8.52 17.12
C MET A 1 -10.68 -7.83 16.08
N LYS A 2 -9.65 -7.06 16.47
CA LYS A 2 -8.73 -6.42 15.49
C LYS A 2 -8.12 -7.53 14.63
N ARG A 3 -8.34 -7.51 13.32
CA ARG A 3 -7.68 -8.48 12.43
C ARG A 3 -6.19 -8.11 12.42
N LYS A 4 -5.31 -9.05 12.79
CA LYS A 4 -3.88 -8.88 12.53
C LYS A 4 -3.73 -8.79 11.01
N SER A 5 -3.40 -7.61 10.50
CA SER A 5 -3.23 -7.37 9.08
C SER A 5 -2.17 -8.33 8.51
N GLY A 6 -2.46 -8.91 7.33
CA GLY A 6 -1.49 -9.71 6.59
C GLY A 6 -0.17 -8.96 6.36
N LEU A 7 -0.25 -7.63 6.32
CA LEU A 7 0.88 -6.71 6.18
C LEU A 7 1.92 -6.87 7.30
N SER A 8 1.51 -7.09 8.55
CA SER A 8 2.46 -7.28 9.67
C SER A 8 3.32 -8.54 9.50
N LYS A 9 2.72 -9.64 9.02
CA LYS A 9 3.45 -10.88 8.70
C LYS A 9 4.31 -10.70 7.46
N PHE A 10 3.79 -9.96 6.48
CA PHE A 10 4.51 -9.64 5.26
C PHE A 10 5.76 -8.79 5.54
N ASN A 11 5.70 -7.80 6.44
CA ASN A 11 6.86 -7.01 6.87
C ASN A 11 7.97 -7.90 7.46
N GLY A 12 7.59 -8.82 8.36
CA GLY A 12 8.47 -9.85 8.90
C GLY A 12 9.19 -10.65 7.81
N PHE A 13 8.42 -11.13 6.85
CA PHE A 13 8.93 -11.90 5.73
C PHE A 13 9.83 -11.07 4.80
N LEU A 14 9.44 -9.84 4.47
CA LEU A 14 10.16 -9.01 3.51
C LEU A 14 11.58 -8.72 3.98
N ALA A 15 11.73 -8.43 5.27
CA ALA A 15 13.05 -8.27 5.88
C ALA A 15 13.88 -9.57 5.75
N ILE A 16 13.26 -10.74 5.89
CA ILE A 16 13.90 -12.04 5.66
C ILE A 16 14.23 -12.25 4.17
N VAL A 17 13.36 -11.85 3.23
CA VAL A 17 13.63 -11.94 1.79
C VAL A 17 14.87 -11.15 1.44
N LEU A 18 14.97 -9.91 1.90
CA LEU A 18 16.15 -9.09 1.66
C LEU A 18 17.41 -9.78 2.16
N VAL A 19 17.37 -10.38 3.35
CA VAL A 19 18.48 -11.20 3.89
C VAL A 19 18.77 -12.44 3.04
N ILE A 20 17.74 -13.15 2.56
CA ILE A 20 17.91 -14.30 1.66
C ILE A 20 18.50 -13.86 0.33
N CYS A 21 18.12 -12.70 -0.22
CA CYS A 21 18.66 -12.18 -1.47
C CYS A 21 20.13 -11.81 -1.33
N LEU A 22 20.46 -11.20 -0.20
CA LEU A 22 21.82 -10.92 0.22
C LEU A 22 22.61 -12.21 0.51
N ALA A 23 21.98 -13.31 0.93
CA ALA A 23 22.65 -14.61 1.16
C ALA A 23 22.80 -15.47 -0.11
N ALA A 24 21.79 -15.45 -0.98
CA ALA A 24 21.74 -16.20 -2.24
C ALA A 24 22.83 -15.72 -3.22
N THR A 25 23.31 -14.50 -3.06
CA THR A 25 24.47 -13.99 -3.78
C THR A 25 25.71 -14.86 -3.56
N ALA A 26 25.94 -15.47 -2.38
CA ALA A 26 27.04 -16.43 -2.18
C ALA A 26 26.89 -17.68 -3.06
N PHE A 27 25.67 -18.18 -3.23
CA PHE A 27 25.41 -19.37 -4.04
C PHE A 27 25.51 -19.08 -5.54
N VAL A 28 24.98 -17.94 -5.98
CA VAL A 28 25.00 -17.51 -7.39
C VAL A 28 26.41 -17.09 -7.81
N ILE A 29 27.14 -16.31 -7.00
CA ILE A 29 28.52 -15.90 -7.30
C ILE A 29 29.46 -17.11 -7.38
N ASN A 30 29.27 -18.14 -6.54
CA ASN A 30 30.09 -19.36 -6.59
C ASN A 30 29.77 -20.30 -7.76
N LYS A 31 28.54 -20.28 -8.32
CA LYS A 31 28.14 -21.19 -9.42
C LYS A 31 28.04 -20.54 -10.80
N TYR A 32 27.79 -19.24 -10.89
CA TYR A 32 27.50 -18.53 -12.13
C TYR A 32 28.24 -17.17 -12.16
N PRO A 33 29.51 -17.14 -12.60
CA PRO A 33 30.37 -15.95 -12.51
C PRO A 33 30.01 -14.81 -13.48
N LYS A 34 28.98 -14.96 -14.32
CA LYS A 34 28.52 -13.90 -15.24
C LYS A 34 27.17 -13.37 -14.79
N ILE A 35 27.21 -12.27 -14.05
CA ILE A 35 26.04 -11.46 -13.73
C ILE A 35 26.12 -10.22 -14.62
N GLU A 36 25.38 -10.23 -15.72
CA GLU A 36 25.24 -9.05 -16.59
C GLU A 36 24.45 -7.97 -15.84
N ALA A 37 24.88 -6.71 -16.00
CA ALA A 37 24.24 -5.58 -15.35
C ALA A 37 22.90 -5.29 -16.05
N ALA A 38 21.82 -5.23 -15.29
CA ALA A 38 20.60 -4.57 -15.73
C ALA A 38 20.68 -3.13 -15.23
N ASP A 39 20.36 -2.16 -16.08
CA ASP A 39 20.36 -0.75 -15.73
C ASP A 39 19.31 -0.49 -14.62
N ALA A 40 19.81 -0.17 -13.43
CA ALA A 40 19.01 0.22 -12.27
C ALA A 40 18.61 1.70 -12.40
N ASN A 41 17.62 2.00 -13.24
CA ASN A 41 16.99 3.32 -13.24
C ASN A 41 15.71 3.27 -12.39
N GLY A 42 15.88 3.53 -11.09
CA GLY A 42 14.77 3.67 -10.16
C GLY A 42 15.17 3.59 -8.69
N GLY A 43 16.27 4.25 -8.30
CA GLY A 43 16.65 4.35 -6.89
C GLY A 43 15.85 5.42 -6.15
N ALA A 44 15.94 5.39 -4.81
CA ALA A 44 15.40 6.37 -3.85
C ALA A 44 15.77 7.85 -4.12
N ASP A 45 16.61 8.15 -5.13
CA ASP A 45 17.01 9.50 -5.55
C ASP A 45 16.12 10.10 -6.66
N ALA A 46 15.11 9.37 -7.13
CA ALA A 46 14.15 9.93 -8.09
C ALA A 46 13.32 11.04 -7.40
N LYS A 47 13.10 12.18 -8.06
CA LYS A 47 12.25 13.26 -7.52
C LYS A 47 10.79 12.82 -7.37
N ASP A 48 10.10 13.27 -6.32
CA ASP A 48 8.64 13.17 -6.24
C ASP A 48 8.00 14.04 -7.32
N VAL A 49 7.34 13.39 -8.28
CA VAL A 49 6.74 14.06 -9.44
C VAL A 49 5.33 13.53 -9.64
N ALA A 50 4.44 14.42 -10.08
CA ALA A 50 3.08 14.04 -10.41
C ALA A 50 3.10 13.03 -11.56
N VAL A 51 2.45 11.87 -11.36
CA VAL A 51 2.25 10.82 -12.37
C VAL A 51 0.84 10.88 -12.97
N ILE A 52 0.02 11.83 -12.51
CA ILE A 52 -1.34 12.07 -12.97
C ILE A 52 -1.44 13.39 -13.74
N SER A 53 -2.48 13.50 -14.57
CA SER A 53 -2.78 14.72 -15.32
C SER A 53 -2.99 15.93 -14.40
N GLU A 54 -2.55 17.10 -14.86
CA GLU A 54 -2.74 18.37 -14.17
C GLU A 54 -4.22 18.68 -13.92
N PHE A 55 -4.48 19.26 -12.76
CA PHE A 55 -5.80 19.78 -12.38
C PHE A 55 -6.26 20.88 -13.35
N LYS A 56 -7.55 20.88 -13.67
CA LYS A 56 -8.20 21.96 -14.41
C LYS A 56 -9.39 22.45 -13.61
N ALA A 57 -9.43 23.76 -13.35
CA ALA A 57 -10.57 24.38 -12.70
C ALA A 57 -11.81 24.27 -13.59
N GLY A 58 -12.98 24.05 -12.99
CA GLY A 58 -14.22 23.91 -13.71
C GLY A 58 -15.33 23.29 -12.87
N THR A 59 -16.45 23.00 -13.55
CA THR A 59 -17.61 22.34 -12.95
C THR A 59 -17.69 20.91 -13.46
N TYR A 60 -17.74 19.95 -12.53
CA TYR A 60 -17.74 18.51 -12.80
C TYR A 60 -18.88 17.87 -12.00
N GLY A 61 -19.82 17.22 -12.68
CA GLY A 61 -21.01 16.62 -12.07
C GLY A 61 -21.85 17.65 -11.28
N GLY A 62 -21.84 18.92 -11.70
CA GLY A 62 -22.54 20.01 -11.01
C GLY A 62 -21.82 20.58 -9.78
N LYS A 63 -20.60 20.13 -9.46
CA LYS A 63 -19.76 20.65 -8.38
C LYS A 63 -18.65 21.55 -8.97
N GLU A 64 -18.44 22.73 -8.39
CA GLU A 64 -17.39 23.66 -8.81
C GLU A 64 -16.07 23.37 -8.07
N PHE A 65 -14.97 23.27 -8.83
CA PHE A 65 -13.61 23.11 -8.29
C PHE A 65 -12.72 24.20 -8.86
N LYS A 66 -12.17 25.06 -8.00
CA LYS A 66 -11.28 26.18 -8.38
C LYS A 66 -9.81 25.83 -8.18
N THR A 67 -9.55 24.91 -7.26
CA THR A 67 -8.22 24.54 -6.78
C THR A 67 -8.14 23.03 -6.52
N GLN A 68 -6.92 22.51 -6.38
CA GLN A 68 -6.73 21.13 -5.92
C GLN A 68 -7.23 20.94 -4.47
N GLU A 69 -7.17 21.98 -3.63
CA GLU A 69 -7.70 21.95 -2.27
C GLU A 69 -9.21 21.67 -2.27
N ASP A 70 -9.98 22.25 -3.21
CA ASP A 70 -11.41 21.94 -3.36
C ASP A 70 -11.63 20.45 -3.66
N VAL A 71 -10.77 19.83 -4.49
CA VAL A 71 -10.85 18.41 -4.82
C VAL A 71 -10.60 17.56 -3.57
N VAL A 72 -9.58 17.89 -2.78
CA VAL A 72 -9.23 17.16 -1.56
C VAL A 72 -10.32 17.29 -0.49
N ASN A 73 -10.85 18.50 -0.30
CA ASN A 73 -11.93 18.75 0.66
C ASN A 73 -13.21 17.99 0.29
N TYR A 74 -13.57 17.98 -0.99
CA TYR A 74 -14.74 17.22 -1.45
C TYR A 74 -14.51 15.69 -1.39
N TYR A 75 -13.30 15.21 -1.70
CA TYR A 75 -12.94 13.81 -1.47
C TYR A 75 -13.12 13.43 0.00
N LYS A 76 -12.64 14.26 0.93
CA LYS A 76 -12.80 14.02 2.36
C LYS A 76 -14.27 13.96 2.78
N GLU A 77 -15.11 14.88 2.30
CA GLU A 77 -16.56 14.83 2.53
C GLU A 77 -17.18 13.50 2.06
N CYS A 78 -16.86 13.10 0.82
CA CYS A 78 -17.39 11.87 0.22
C CYS A 78 -16.87 10.61 0.92
N TYR A 79 -15.59 10.60 1.31
CA TYR A 79 -14.98 9.53 2.08
C TYR A 79 -15.67 9.37 3.43
N ASP A 80 -15.77 10.46 4.19
CA ASP A 80 -16.36 10.46 5.53
C ASP A 80 -17.82 10.00 5.48
N TYR A 81 -18.60 10.50 4.50
CA TYR A 81 -19.96 10.02 4.26
C TYR A 81 -19.99 8.52 3.92
N THR A 82 -19.16 8.05 2.99
CA THR A 82 -19.14 6.64 2.58
C THR A 82 -18.78 5.70 3.72
N LYS A 83 -17.90 6.13 4.64
CA LYS A 83 -17.53 5.36 5.84
C LYS A 83 -18.66 5.26 6.85
N THR A 84 -19.68 6.12 6.80
CA THR A 84 -20.89 5.93 7.64
C THR A 84 -21.78 4.78 7.16
N LEU A 85 -21.63 4.33 5.91
CA LEU A 85 -22.53 3.36 5.30
C LEU A 85 -22.13 1.92 5.66
N THR A 86 -23.11 1.14 6.12
CA THR A 86 -22.95 -0.30 6.41
C THR A 86 -23.85 -1.16 5.53
N ALA A 87 -23.52 -2.44 5.43
CA ALA A 87 -24.34 -3.49 4.86
C ALA A 87 -24.29 -4.73 5.77
N GLU A 88 -25.32 -5.57 5.69
CA GLU A 88 -25.37 -6.82 6.44
C GLU A 88 -24.61 -7.93 5.70
N TYR A 89 -23.79 -8.67 6.44
CA TYR A 89 -23.00 -9.78 5.93
C TYR A 89 -23.23 -11.01 6.81
N LYS A 90 -23.42 -12.15 6.16
CA LYS A 90 -23.44 -13.45 6.82
C LYS A 90 -22.06 -14.07 6.80
N THR A 91 -21.59 -14.57 7.95
CA THR A 91 -20.33 -15.31 8.06
C THR A 91 -20.51 -16.79 7.70
N ASP A 92 -19.41 -17.52 7.49
CA ASP A 92 -19.43 -18.97 7.33
C ASP A 92 -20.06 -19.73 8.53
N SER A 93 -20.00 -19.14 9.74
CA SER A 93 -20.69 -19.68 10.93
C SER A 93 -22.20 -19.44 10.93
N GLY A 94 -22.70 -18.65 9.97
CA GLY A 94 -24.11 -18.31 9.80
C GLY A 94 -24.57 -17.07 10.58
N GLU A 95 -23.68 -16.42 11.32
CA GLU A 95 -23.99 -15.17 12.03
C GLU A 95 -24.10 -14.00 11.06
N THR A 96 -24.99 -13.05 11.36
CA THR A 96 -25.15 -11.82 10.59
C THR A 96 -24.50 -10.66 11.33
N HIS A 97 -23.71 -9.87 10.62
CA HIS A 97 -22.98 -8.72 11.15
C HIS A 97 -23.11 -7.53 10.20
N SER A 98 -23.24 -6.33 10.77
CA SER A 98 -23.20 -5.07 10.04
C SER A 98 -21.75 -4.60 9.90
N TYR A 99 -21.23 -4.60 8.67
CA TYR A 99 -19.87 -4.11 8.35
C TYR A 99 -19.96 -2.97 7.34
N TYR A 100 -18.84 -2.30 7.04
CA TYR A 100 -18.84 -1.26 5.99
C TYR A 100 -19.48 -1.76 4.69
N LYS A 101 -20.26 -0.90 4.03
CA LYS A 101 -20.85 -1.18 2.72
C LYS A 101 -19.74 -1.39 1.68
N MET A 102 -18.72 -0.53 1.72
CA MET A 102 -17.56 -0.57 0.83
C MET A 102 -16.42 -1.40 1.43
N LEU A 103 -16.58 -2.72 1.44
CA LEU A 103 -15.49 -3.65 1.70
C LEU A 103 -14.63 -3.85 0.46
N GLY A 104 -13.31 -3.81 0.61
CA GLY A 104 -12.35 -3.94 -0.48
C GLY A 104 -11.58 -5.25 -0.51
N THR A 105 -10.84 -5.44 -1.60
CA THR A 105 -9.80 -6.47 -1.75
C THR A 105 -8.45 -5.91 -1.32
N GLU A 106 -7.50 -6.79 -1.01
CA GLU A 106 -6.11 -6.42 -0.82
C GLU A 106 -5.21 -7.35 -1.65
N THR A 107 -4.34 -6.78 -2.48
CA THR A 107 -3.32 -7.50 -3.25
C THR A 107 -1.95 -6.89 -3.02
N LEU A 108 -0.92 -7.72 -3.11
CA LEU A 108 0.47 -7.31 -2.93
C LEU A 108 1.35 -8.04 -3.93
N GLU A 109 2.15 -7.28 -4.65
CA GLU A 109 3.16 -7.77 -5.59
C GLU A 109 4.53 -7.24 -5.20
N VAL A 110 5.56 -8.06 -5.41
CA VAL A 110 6.97 -7.67 -5.27
C VAL A 110 7.62 -7.75 -6.63
N ASN A 111 8.26 -6.66 -7.02
CA ASN A 111 8.87 -6.46 -8.33
C ASN A 111 10.31 -5.95 -8.18
N ASN A 112 11.05 -5.93 -9.29
CA ASN A 112 12.36 -5.29 -9.40
C ASN A 112 13.32 -5.60 -8.26
N LEU A 113 13.42 -6.89 -7.90
CA LEU A 113 14.35 -7.33 -6.89
C LEU A 113 15.77 -7.33 -7.45
N LEU A 114 16.62 -6.45 -6.92
CA LEU A 114 17.99 -6.25 -7.35
C LEU A 114 18.95 -6.59 -6.22
N VAL A 115 20.08 -7.21 -6.55
CA VAL A 115 21.22 -7.41 -5.65
C VAL A 115 22.45 -6.80 -6.30
N GLU A 116 23.14 -5.90 -5.59
CA GLU A 116 24.22 -5.08 -6.14
C GLU A 116 23.79 -4.33 -7.42
N GLY A 117 22.53 -3.87 -7.45
CA GLY A 117 21.92 -3.22 -8.62
C GLY A 117 21.61 -4.15 -9.79
N LYS A 118 21.73 -5.48 -9.62
CA LYS A 118 21.52 -6.45 -10.70
C LYS A 118 20.32 -7.36 -10.42
N SER A 119 19.49 -7.55 -11.46
CA SER A 119 18.38 -8.48 -11.44
C SER A 119 18.87 -9.93 -11.50
N ASN A 120 18.10 -10.86 -10.92
CA ASN A 120 18.42 -12.28 -10.95
C ASN A 120 17.18 -13.12 -11.28
N ASP A 121 17.19 -13.78 -12.44
CA ASP A 121 16.05 -14.58 -12.93
C ASP A 121 15.63 -15.73 -12.01
N ILE A 122 16.57 -16.34 -11.28
CA ILE A 122 16.24 -17.42 -10.34
C ILE A 122 15.48 -16.84 -9.16
N ILE A 123 15.95 -15.72 -8.61
CA ILE A 123 15.30 -15.08 -7.46
C ILE A 123 13.95 -14.49 -7.87
N ASN A 124 13.86 -13.83 -9.02
CA ASN A 124 12.62 -13.27 -9.55
C ASN A 124 11.54 -14.34 -9.78
N LYS A 125 11.91 -15.56 -10.16
CA LYS A 125 10.96 -16.68 -10.31
C LYS A 125 10.47 -17.24 -8.97
N LEU A 126 11.25 -17.07 -7.90
CA LEU A 126 10.87 -17.55 -6.56
C LEU A 126 9.94 -16.55 -5.85
N VAL A 127 10.17 -15.25 -6.02
CA VAL A 127 9.46 -14.17 -5.30
C VAL A 127 7.93 -14.31 -5.34
N PRO A 128 7.24 -14.46 -6.51
CA PRO A 128 5.79 -14.53 -6.55
C PRO A 128 5.21 -15.69 -5.74
N GLY A 129 5.84 -16.87 -5.81
CA GLY A 129 5.40 -18.06 -5.08
C GLY A 129 5.52 -17.90 -3.57
N ILE A 130 6.54 -17.17 -3.10
CA ILE A 130 6.73 -16.94 -1.67
C ILE A 130 5.81 -15.83 -1.17
N VAL A 131 5.64 -14.74 -1.92
CA VAL A 131 4.69 -13.65 -1.61
C VAL A 131 3.27 -14.21 -1.50
N GLY A 132 2.82 -15.00 -2.48
CA GLY A 132 1.48 -15.61 -2.46
C GLY A 132 1.27 -16.64 -1.33
N GLY A 133 2.34 -17.25 -0.82
CA GLY A 133 2.27 -18.13 0.35
C GLY A 133 2.08 -17.40 1.69
N LEU A 134 2.51 -16.14 1.77
CA LEU A 134 2.64 -15.40 3.03
C LEU A 134 1.68 -14.23 3.18
N PHE A 135 1.43 -13.50 2.09
CA PHE A 135 0.40 -12.49 2.04
C PHE A 135 -0.91 -13.14 1.62
N LYS A 136 -1.90 -13.09 2.51
CA LYS A 136 -3.30 -13.37 2.17
C LYS A 136 -4.08 -12.08 2.36
N GLY A 137 -4.61 -11.56 1.26
CA GLY A 137 -5.42 -10.35 1.27
C GLY A 137 -6.56 -10.46 2.27
N GLY A 138 -6.78 -9.39 3.03
CA GLY A 138 -7.92 -9.23 3.90
C GLY A 138 -9.08 -8.53 3.19
N THR A 139 -10.03 -8.10 4.00
CA THR A 139 -11.07 -7.18 3.54
C THR A 139 -11.36 -6.20 4.67
N ASN A 140 -11.33 -4.92 4.35
CA ASN A 140 -11.48 -3.78 5.25
C ASN A 140 -12.30 -2.69 4.53
N GLY A 141 -12.66 -1.62 5.26
CA GLY A 141 -13.26 -0.43 4.64
C GLY A 141 -12.28 0.33 3.74
N LEU A 142 -12.71 1.46 3.17
CA LEU A 142 -11.85 2.32 2.34
C LEU A 142 -10.55 2.66 3.06
N SER A 143 -9.43 2.58 2.34
CA SER A 143 -8.10 2.89 2.88
C SER A 143 -7.97 4.36 3.28
N PRO A 144 -7.25 4.71 4.36
CA PRO A 144 -6.66 3.79 5.35
C PRO A 144 -7.75 3.12 6.21
N SER A 145 -7.58 1.83 6.50
CA SER A 145 -8.51 1.08 7.35
C SER A 145 -7.81 -0.10 8.02
N GLY A 146 -8.07 -0.27 9.31
CA GLY A 146 -7.60 -1.40 10.12
C GLY A 146 -8.66 -2.47 10.36
N ASN A 147 -9.92 -2.22 9.98
CA ASN A 147 -11.02 -3.14 10.25
C ASN A 147 -12.16 -3.02 9.23
N ARG A 148 -12.89 -4.11 9.03
CA ARG A 148 -14.16 -4.11 8.28
C ARG A 148 -15.36 -3.62 9.11
N ASP A 149 -15.27 -3.75 10.43
CA ASP A 149 -16.26 -3.23 11.38
C ASP A 149 -15.87 -1.81 11.81
N PRO A 150 -16.74 -0.80 11.56
CA PRO A 150 -16.50 0.57 11.98
C PRO A 150 -16.11 0.70 13.46
N LYS A 151 -16.69 -0.13 14.34
CA LYS A 151 -16.48 -0.05 15.80
C LYS A 151 -15.04 -0.27 16.25
N GLY A 152 -14.22 -0.89 15.41
CA GLY A 152 -12.82 -1.17 15.71
C GLY A 152 -11.86 -0.67 14.64
N ASP A 153 -12.30 0.23 13.77
CA ASP A 153 -11.52 0.69 12.63
C ASP A 153 -10.49 1.73 13.06
N THR A 154 -9.33 1.23 13.48
CA THR A 154 -8.22 2.05 13.96
C THR A 154 -6.88 1.47 13.48
N LYS A 155 -5.87 2.33 13.32
CA LYS A 155 -4.48 1.96 13.06
C LYS A 155 -3.53 2.63 14.05
N ASN A 156 -2.23 2.37 13.91
CA ASN A 156 -1.17 2.87 14.80
C ASN A 156 -1.51 2.57 16.27
N ASP A 157 -1.79 1.30 16.56
CA ASP A 157 -2.20 0.81 17.88
C ASP A 157 -3.40 1.52 18.52
N GLY A 158 -4.29 2.10 17.69
CA GLY A 158 -5.47 2.82 18.16
C GLY A 158 -5.31 4.34 18.16
N LYS A 159 -4.13 4.88 17.83
CA LYS A 159 -3.88 6.32 17.76
C LYS A 159 -4.53 6.99 16.55
N MET A 160 -4.74 6.23 15.47
CA MET A 160 -5.40 6.73 14.27
C MET A 160 -6.82 6.16 14.21
N ASP A 161 -7.82 7.05 14.26
CA ASP A 161 -9.20 6.73 13.91
C ASP A 161 -9.32 6.61 12.39
N CYS A 162 -9.73 5.45 11.89
CA CYS A 162 -9.88 5.20 10.46
C CYS A 162 -11.34 5.27 10.00
N THR A 163 -12.28 5.73 10.84
CA THR A 163 -13.67 5.98 10.44
C THR A 163 -13.84 7.26 9.62
N THR A 164 -12.83 8.14 9.63
CA THR A 164 -12.78 9.38 8.87
C THR A 164 -11.43 9.54 8.16
N SER A 165 -11.39 10.35 7.12
CA SER A 165 -10.18 10.71 6.39
C SER A 165 -9.36 11.73 7.18
N HIS A 166 -8.04 11.52 7.24
CA HIS A 166 -7.08 12.48 7.78
C HIS A 166 -6.32 13.23 6.68
N LEU A 167 -6.64 12.97 5.41
CA LEU A 167 -5.99 13.61 4.28
C LEU A 167 -6.32 15.10 4.23
N THR A 168 -5.29 15.92 4.05
CA THR A 168 -5.38 17.36 3.85
C THR A 168 -4.78 17.76 2.49
N ALA A 169 -5.03 18.98 2.04
CA ALA A 169 -4.42 19.48 0.80
C ALA A 169 -2.88 19.52 0.88
N ASP A 170 -2.32 19.74 2.07
CA ASP A 170 -0.87 19.73 2.28
C ASP A 170 -0.24 18.34 2.10
N ASP A 171 -1.03 17.27 2.22
CA ASP A 171 -0.56 15.91 2.00
C ASP A 171 -0.49 15.54 0.50
N VAL A 172 -1.14 16.32 -0.37
CA VAL A 172 -1.37 15.96 -1.77
C VAL A 172 -0.35 16.63 -2.69
N LEU A 173 0.28 15.83 -3.54
CA LEU A 173 1.18 16.32 -4.58
C LEU A 173 0.40 16.78 -5.81
N ALA A 174 -0.59 15.99 -6.20
CA ALA A 174 -1.46 16.28 -7.32
C ALA A 174 -2.84 15.66 -7.10
N ALA A 175 -3.87 16.35 -7.57
CA ALA A 175 -5.22 15.82 -7.68
C ALA A 175 -5.84 16.22 -9.01
N ASN A 176 -6.74 15.39 -9.54
CA ASN A 176 -7.54 15.74 -10.71
C ASN A 176 -8.98 15.25 -10.56
N VAL A 177 -9.85 15.80 -11.40
CA VAL A 177 -11.26 15.44 -11.47
C VAL A 177 -11.70 15.38 -12.93
N LYS A 178 -12.58 14.42 -13.23
CA LYS A 178 -13.19 14.22 -14.54
C LYS A 178 -14.68 13.96 -14.35
N ASP A 179 -15.49 14.57 -15.21
CA ASP A 179 -16.92 14.27 -15.30
C ASP A 179 -17.14 13.02 -16.14
N ASN A 180 -17.94 12.08 -15.64
CA ASN A 180 -18.28 10.85 -16.36
C ASN A 180 -19.53 11.02 -17.23
N ASN A 181 -20.23 12.16 -17.11
CA ASN A 181 -21.47 12.51 -17.84
C ASN A 181 -22.64 11.55 -17.57
N ASP A 182 -22.64 10.88 -16.43
CA ASP A 182 -23.68 9.94 -15.99
C ASP A 182 -24.22 10.26 -14.57
N GLY A 183 -23.87 11.44 -14.03
CA GLY A 183 -24.15 11.84 -12.66
C GLY A 183 -23.04 11.51 -11.66
N THR A 184 -21.97 10.84 -12.11
CA THR A 184 -20.77 10.59 -11.32
C THR A 184 -19.57 11.39 -11.81
N ILE A 185 -18.58 11.54 -10.93
CA ILE A 185 -17.26 12.07 -11.27
C ILE A 185 -16.19 11.04 -10.92
N THR A 186 -15.07 11.10 -11.63
CA THR A 186 -13.85 10.36 -11.29
C THR A 186 -12.82 11.33 -10.71
N MET A 187 -12.34 11.06 -9.50
CA MET A 187 -11.22 11.79 -8.88
C MET A 187 -9.99 10.91 -8.84
N VAL A 188 -8.81 11.48 -9.09
CA VAL A 188 -7.53 10.81 -8.86
C VAL A 188 -6.67 11.69 -7.95
N ILE A 189 -6.12 11.09 -6.89
CA ILE A 189 -5.28 11.77 -5.90
C ILE A 189 -3.94 11.04 -5.81
N GLN A 190 -2.86 11.82 -5.81
CA GLN A 190 -1.50 11.37 -5.53
C GLN A 190 -0.99 12.07 -4.26
N PRO A 191 -0.77 11.34 -3.15
CA PRO A 191 -0.09 11.91 -1.98
C PRO A 191 1.40 12.19 -2.28
N LYS A 192 1.98 13.13 -1.54
CA LYS A 192 3.42 13.42 -1.53
C LYS A 192 4.22 12.24 -0.99
N GLU A 193 5.48 12.12 -1.40
CA GLU A 193 6.40 11.09 -0.91
C GLU A 193 6.55 11.11 0.62
N ALA A 194 6.83 9.95 1.20
CA ALA A 194 7.20 9.83 2.60
C ALA A 194 8.18 8.69 2.81
N LEU A 195 9.16 8.88 3.69
CA LEU A 195 10.05 7.82 4.14
C LEU A 195 9.47 7.15 5.39
N LEU A 196 9.58 5.82 5.46
CA LEU A 196 9.15 5.03 6.62
C LEU A 196 7.70 5.34 7.03
N SER A 197 6.81 5.47 6.03
CA SER A 197 5.46 5.98 6.22
C SER A 197 4.69 5.26 7.33
N THR A 198 4.23 6.03 8.31
CA THR A 198 3.53 5.54 9.49
C THR A 198 2.06 5.95 9.45
N PRO A 199 1.10 5.04 9.75
CA PRO A 199 -0.32 5.35 9.63
C PRO A 199 -0.72 6.62 10.41
N GLY A 200 -1.28 7.60 9.70
CA GLY A 200 -1.76 8.88 10.20
C GLY A 200 -0.69 9.97 10.39
N GLU A 201 0.60 9.66 10.25
CA GLU A 201 1.69 10.58 10.62
C GLU A 201 2.21 11.41 9.43
N ASP A 202 2.06 10.91 8.22
CA ASP A 202 2.53 11.53 6.97
C ASP A 202 1.52 11.38 5.83
N SER A 203 1.81 12.01 4.68
CA SER A 203 0.95 12.03 3.51
C SER A 203 0.53 10.63 3.02
N GLN A 204 1.47 9.69 3.02
CA GLN A 204 1.23 8.31 2.56
C GLN A 204 0.43 7.54 3.61
N GLY A 205 0.71 7.74 4.90
CA GLY A 205 0.04 7.08 6.02
C GLY A 205 -1.36 7.60 6.30
N ARG A 206 -1.70 8.81 5.84
CA ARG A 206 -3.06 9.38 5.87
C ARG A 206 -3.93 8.94 4.70
N PHE A 207 -3.31 8.48 3.60
CA PHE A 207 -4.01 8.11 2.38
C PHE A 207 -4.10 6.59 2.14
N PHE A 208 -3.02 5.87 2.43
CA PHE A 208 -2.91 4.44 2.18
C PHE A 208 -2.88 3.62 3.46
N ASN A 209 -3.12 2.33 3.31
CA ASN A 209 -2.70 1.34 4.29
C ASN A 209 -1.17 1.13 4.22
N SER A 210 -0.40 2.09 4.75
CA SER A 210 1.06 2.01 4.75
C SER A 210 1.57 0.74 5.44
N LEU A 211 2.74 0.25 5.00
CA LEU A 211 3.39 -0.92 5.61
C LEU A 211 3.88 -0.61 7.04
N GLY A 212 4.06 0.67 7.39
CA GLY A 212 4.62 1.10 8.68
C GLY A 212 6.14 0.98 8.71
N ASP A 213 6.74 1.41 9.83
CA ASP A 213 8.17 1.27 10.05
C ASP A 213 8.57 -0.22 10.21
N ILE A 214 9.29 -0.75 9.22
CA ILE A 214 9.83 -2.11 9.22
C ILE A 214 11.27 -2.18 9.73
N SER A 215 11.88 -1.05 10.12
CA SER A 215 13.27 -1.00 10.61
C SER A 215 13.47 -1.89 11.83
N SER A 216 12.52 -1.88 12.79
CA SER A 216 12.56 -2.74 13.97
C SER A 216 12.53 -4.24 13.64
N VAL A 217 11.82 -4.61 12.58
CA VAL A 217 11.80 -5.99 12.07
C VAL A 217 13.16 -6.35 11.49
N VAL A 218 13.75 -5.46 10.69
CA VAL A 218 15.09 -5.63 10.11
C VAL A 218 16.16 -5.76 11.21
N GLU A 219 16.09 -4.89 12.24
CA GLU A 219 16.97 -4.94 13.42
C GLU A 219 16.89 -6.26 14.18
N SER A 220 15.73 -6.93 14.18
CA SER A 220 15.55 -8.21 14.88
C SER A 220 16.21 -9.40 14.17
N ILE A 221 16.70 -9.24 12.93
CA ILE A 221 17.30 -10.33 12.17
C ILE A 221 18.74 -10.56 12.63
N SER A 222 18.93 -11.57 13.48
CA SER A 222 20.21 -11.90 14.11
C SER A 222 21.37 -12.22 13.14
N VAL A 223 21.07 -12.63 11.91
CA VAL A 223 22.08 -12.94 10.89
C VAL A 223 22.50 -11.73 10.06
N LEU A 224 21.80 -10.60 10.20
CA LEU A 224 22.05 -9.35 9.49
C LEU A 224 22.85 -8.38 10.37
N SER A 225 23.94 -7.85 9.83
CA SER A 225 24.71 -6.74 10.43
C SER A 225 25.14 -5.77 9.34
N PHE A 226 25.72 -4.62 9.69
CA PHE A 226 26.13 -3.60 8.72
C PHE A 226 27.63 -3.34 8.81
N SER A 227 28.29 -3.16 7.68
CA SER A 227 29.72 -2.86 7.61
C SER A 227 30.04 -1.47 8.14
N GLN A 228 29.08 -0.56 8.03
CA GLN A 228 29.15 0.84 8.44
C GLN A 228 27.76 1.28 8.89
N GLY A 229 27.66 2.20 9.85
CA GLY A 229 26.38 2.76 10.29
C GLY A 229 25.44 1.76 10.99
N THR A 230 24.18 2.18 11.13
CA THR A 230 23.06 1.46 11.76
C THR A 230 22.05 1.01 10.71
N VAL A 231 21.00 0.27 11.10
CA VAL A 231 19.86 -0.04 10.21
C VAL A 231 19.30 1.25 9.61
N LYS A 232 19.12 2.30 10.41
CA LYS A 232 18.55 3.57 9.95
C LYS A 232 19.38 4.25 8.85
N ASP A 233 20.69 4.06 8.87
CA ASP A 233 21.60 4.66 7.88
C ASP A 233 21.61 3.88 6.55
N ASN A 234 21.24 2.59 6.61
CA ASN A 234 21.43 1.63 5.54
C ASN A 234 20.15 1.02 5.03
N PHE A 235 19.01 1.37 5.61
CA PHE A 235 17.70 0.80 5.30
C PHE A 235 16.71 1.92 5.04
N VAL A 236 16.21 1.98 3.81
CA VAL A 236 15.25 3.01 3.39
C VAL A 236 14.00 2.31 2.88
N VAL A 237 12.84 2.84 3.31
CA VAL A 237 11.53 2.51 2.74
C VAL A 237 10.93 3.80 2.25
N ASP A 238 10.86 3.94 0.93
CA ASP A 238 10.37 5.12 0.25
C ASP A 238 8.99 4.82 -0.34
N TYR A 239 8.01 5.67 -0.02
CA TYR A 239 6.64 5.57 -0.49
C TYR A 239 6.38 6.74 -1.43
N LYS A 240 6.21 6.45 -2.72
CA LYS A 240 6.14 7.50 -3.73
C LYS A 240 5.43 7.05 -5.01
N GLY A 241 4.71 7.98 -5.64
CA GLY A 241 4.10 7.77 -6.96
C GLY A 241 2.82 6.93 -6.95
N GLY A 242 2.38 6.46 -5.78
CA GLY A 242 1.10 5.80 -5.62
C GLY A 242 -0.09 6.75 -5.84
N THR A 243 -1.23 6.21 -6.25
CA THR A 243 -2.45 6.99 -6.52
C THR A 243 -3.69 6.32 -5.96
N GLY A 244 -4.73 7.10 -5.67
CA GLY A 244 -6.08 6.60 -5.44
C GLY A 244 -7.04 7.17 -6.49
N THR A 245 -7.90 6.32 -7.05
CA THR A 245 -8.93 6.67 -8.02
C THR A 245 -10.30 6.40 -7.44
N PHE A 246 -11.22 7.37 -7.52
CA PHE A 246 -12.53 7.32 -6.88
C PHE A 246 -13.64 7.66 -7.86
N VAL A 247 -14.68 6.84 -7.93
CA VAL A 247 -15.91 7.17 -8.65
C VAL A 247 -16.97 7.59 -7.62
N ILE A 248 -17.42 8.84 -7.72
CA ILE A 248 -18.30 9.47 -6.74
C ILE A 248 -19.64 9.81 -7.40
N ASP A 249 -20.74 9.39 -6.78
CA ASP A 249 -22.07 9.90 -7.12
C ASP A 249 -22.23 11.31 -6.55
N THR A 250 -22.42 12.30 -7.42
CA THR A 250 -22.44 13.72 -7.03
C THR A 250 -23.76 14.16 -6.38
N LYS A 251 -24.81 13.34 -6.45
CA LYS A 251 -26.09 13.60 -5.79
C LYS A 251 -26.06 13.12 -4.34
N THR A 252 -25.41 11.99 -4.09
CA THR A 252 -25.37 11.36 -2.76
C THR A 252 -24.07 11.60 -2.01
N ASN A 253 -23.00 12.04 -2.71
CA ASN A 253 -21.62 12.07 -2.23
C ASN A 253 -21.04 10.68 -1.90
N GLU A 254 -21.67 9.59 -2.32
CA GLU A 254 -21.15 8.23 -2.09
C GLU A 254 -20.00 7.90 -3.04
N ILE A 255 -18.88 7.41 -2.50
CA ILE A 255 -17.84 6.73 -3.29
C ILE A 255 -18.37 5.33 -3.64
N THR A 256 -18.67 5.13 -4.92
CA THR A 256 -19.24 3.87 -5.44
C THR A 256 -18.17 2.89 -5.94
N LYS A 257 -16.99 3.40 -6.29
CA LYS A 257 -15.79 2.60 -6.61
C LYS A 257 -14.55 3.32 -6.12
N ALA A 258 -13.57 2.55 -5.65
CA ALA A 258 -12.25 3.06 -5.32
C ALA A 258 -11.16 2.07 -5.72
N ASP A 259 -10.05 2.58 -6.23
CA ASP A 259 -8.81 1.83 -6.43
C ASP A 259 -7.69 2.61 -5.74
N TYR A 260 -6.98 1.97 -4.83
CA TYR A 260 -5.77 2.51 -4.25
C TYR A 260 -4.61 1.68 -4.76
N THR A 261 -3.60 2.32 -5.33
CA THR A 261 -2.34 1.70 -5.71
C THR A 261 -1.20 2.42 -4.98
N MET A 262 -0.69 1.78 -3.93
CA MET A 262 0.48 2.24 -3.18
C MET A 262 1.74 1.60 -3.78
N LEU A 263 2.77 2.42 -3.98
CA LEU A 263 4.07 1.99 -4.47
C LEU A 263 5.11 2.26 -3.39
N VAL A 264 5.95 1.25 -3.14
CA VAL A 264 6.99 1.31 -2.11
C VAL A 264 8.30 0.80 -2.69
N HIS A 265 9.36 1.59 -2.58
CA HIS A 265 10.71 1.18 -2.89
C HIS A 265 11.45 0.90 -1.59
N ILE A 266 12.16 -0.23 -1.53
CA ILE A 266 12.95 -0.60 -0.35
C ILE A 266 14.38 -0.83 -0.77
N ASP A 267 15.30 -0.22 -0.05
CA ASP A 267 16.73 -0.30 -0.29
C ASP A 267 17.48 -0.67 0.99
N VAL A 268 18.42 -1.60 0.88
CA VAL A 268 19.32 -2.04 1.94
C VAL A 268 20.76 -1.92 1.46
N LYS A 269 21.62 -1.22 2.20
CA LYS A 269 23.03 -1.00 1.88
C LYS A 269 23.95 -1.62 2.92
N HIS A 270 25.21 -1.83 2.55
CA HIS A 270 26.30 -2.22 3.46
C HIS A 270 26.00 -3.44 4.36
N ALA A 271 25.12 -4.32 3.92
CA ALA A 271 24.65 -5.45 4.69
C ALA A 271 25.67 -6.60 4.71
N ASN A 272 25.79 -7.22 5.86
CA ASN A 272 26.60 -8.40 6.14
C ASN A 272 25.66 -9.55 6.52
N VAL A 273 25.72 -10.65 5.76
CA VAL A 273 24.95 -11.87 6.04
C VAL A 273 25.90 -13.07 5.96
N ALA A 274 26.14 -13.70 7.12
CA ALA A 274 27.08 -14.81 7.26
C ALA A 274 28.48 -14.48 6.66
N VAL A 275 28.89 -15.21 5.61
CA VAL A 275 30.18 -15.05 4.92
C VAL A 275 30.21 -13.88 3.94
N LEU A 276 29.06 -13.32 3.59
CA LEU A 276 28.96 -12.20 2.68
C LEU A 276 29.08 -10.90 3.46
N LYS A 277 29.98 -10.05 2.98
CA LYS A 277 30.25 -8.76 3.57
C LYS A 277 29.96 -7.66 2.58
N ASP A 278 29.40 -6.57 3.09
CA ASP A 278 29.21 -5.31 2.38
C ASP A 278 28.46 -5.48 1.05
N LYS A 279 27.17 -5.82 1.16
CA LYS A 279 26.27 -6.07 0.03
C LYS A 279 25.04 -5.17 0.12
N SER A 280 24.46 -4.85 -1.03
CA SER A 280 23.24 -4.05 -1.15
C SER A 280 22.16 -4.78 -1.94
N ALA A 281 20.91 -4.53 -1.60
CA ALA A 281 19.75 -5.09 -2.29
C ALA A 281 18.57 -4.11 -2.26
N SER A 282 17.75 -4.14 -3.30
CA SER A 282 16.54 -3.32 -3.39
C SER A 282 15.38 -4.10 -3.97
N LEU A 283 14.15 -3.66 -3.70
CA LEU A 283 12.93 -4.20 -4.30
C LEU A 283 11.83 -3.15 -4.35
N ASP A 284 10.85 -3.38 -5.22
CA ASP A 284 9.63 -2.59 -5.30
C ASP A 284 8.43 -3.41 -4.83
N ILE A 285 7.50 -2.76 -4.14
CA ILE A 285 6.20 -3.32 -3.76
C ILE A 285 5.11 -2.50 -4.40
N LYS A 286 4.16 -3.21 -5.01
CA LYS A 286 2.86 -2.66 -5.38
C LYS A 286 1.81 -3.25 -4.46
N TYR A 287 1.17 -2.41 -3.66
CA TYR A 287 0.06 -2.81 -2.79
C TYR A 287 -1.22 -2.16 -3.29
N GLN A 288 -2.24 -2.96 -3.59
CA GLN A 288 -3.49 -2.44 -4.12
C GLN A 288 -4.69 -2.80 -3.26
N CYS A 289 -5.65 -1.87 -3.22
CA CYS A 289 -6.96 -2.11 -2.65
C CYS A 289 -8.06 -1.67 -3.62
N GLU A 290 -8.90 -2.61 -4.03
CA GLU A 290 -10.01 -2.35 -4.96
C GLU A 290 -11.35 -2.47 -4.24
N TYR A 291 -12.27 -1.54 -4.54
CA TYR A 291 -13.57 -1.44 -3.88
C TYR A 291 -14.70 -1.22 -4.89
N PRO A 292 -15.87 -1.85 -4.70
CA PRO A 292 -16.13 -2.92 -3.71
C PRO A 292 -15.52 -4.25 -4.15
N ALA A 293 -15.17 -5.10 -3.18
CA ALA A 293 -14.80 -6.49 -3.43
C ALA A 293 -15.97 -7.26 -4.06
N SER A 294 -15.66 -8.20 -4.96
CA SER A 294 -16.68 -9.10 -5.52
C SER A 294 -17.27 -10.02 -4.45
N ASP A 295 -18.49 -10.52 -4.69
CA ASP A 295 -19.10 -11.52 -3.82
C ASP A 295 -18.23 -12.79 -3.74
N ASP A 296 -17.62 -13.20 -4.86
CA ASP A 296 -16.69 -14.33 -4.92
C ASP A 296 -15.46 -14.12 -4.03
N TYR A 297 -14.87 -12.93 -4.03
CA TYR A 297 -13.73 -12.61 -3.16
C TYR A 297 -14.13 -12.71 -1.69
N LEU A 298 -15.28 -12.12 -1.33
CA LEU A 298 -15.76 -12.13 0.04
C LEU A 298 -16.11 -13.54 0.55
N ALA A 299 -16.69 -14.38 -0.29
CA ALA A 299 -17.07 -15.74 0.09
C ALA A 299 -15.86 -16.65 0.31
N ASN A 300 -14.71 -16.35 -0.30
CA ASN A 300 -13.54 -17.22 -0.24
C ASN A 300 -12.81 -17.18 1.13
N PRO A 301 -12.35 -18.33 1.66
CA PRO A 301 -11.50 -18.36 2.84
C PRO A 301 -10.18 -17.59 2.61
N PRO A 302 -9.68 -16.82 3.60
CA PRO A 302 -10.13 -16.77 4.99
C PRO A 302 -11.17 -15.66 5.27
N ILE A 303 -11.82 -15.08 4.25
CA ILE A 303 -12.76 -13.96 4.45
C ILE A 303 -14.11 -14.45 4.95
N GLY A 304 -14.73 -15.39 4.23
CA GLY A 304 -15.92 -16.12 4.67
C GLY A 304 -17.14 -15.22 4.93
N LEU A 305 -17.41 -14.29 4.00
CA LEU A 305 -18.53 -13.35 4.08
C LEU A 305 -19.43 -13.45 2.83
N THR A 306 -20.73 -13.41 3.07
CA THR A 306 -21.75 -13.29 2.02
C THR A 306 -22.59 -12.05 2.28
N ARG A 307 -22.72 -11.15 1.29
CA ARG A 307 -23.63 -10.00 1.39
C ARG A 307 -25.07 -10.46 1.49
N VAL A 308 -25.81 -9.92 2.47
CA VAL A 308 -27.25 -10.11 2.56
C VAL A 308 -27.90 -9.08 1.62
N LYS A 309 -28.63 -9.57 0.62
CA LYS A 309 -29.34 -8.74 -0.36
C LYS A 309 -30.69 -8.28 0.16
#